data_AF-A0A975B7Y8-F1
#
_entry.id   AF-A0A975B7Y8-F1
#
_cell.length_a   1.000
_cell.length_b   1.000
_cell.length_c   1.000
_cell.angle_alpha   90.00
_cell.angle_beta   90.00
_cell.angle_gamma   90.00
#
_symmetry.space_group_name_H-M   'P 1'
#
loop_
_entity.id
_entity.type
_entity.pdbx_description
1 polymer ?
#
loop_
_entity_poly.entity_id
_entity_poly.type
_entity_poly.pdbx_seq_one_letter_code
_entity_poly.pdbx_strand_id
1 'polypeptide(L)'
;MKLISIFFINIIFLLNSFIAFAFTNVTVKEALTLTENNKELIVVDVREIDEFCDEFGHIPCSINYPYNSGVLNERYSELPKDGQILIVCRSGNRSYQVSEFLTSKGYKNIYNMVGGMSAWEGETAGCEEGTVRECPLPILYYPHIASSGEWETEIGLINQNDSWHLSGIFRAYDRAGNIVSDKLILLSAHSRAEIIVGNEFPSPQNIAYITFEPDYDTELFTGYLKFYQGNQNRAAVPAVKNSEVNKNDIYISHIASDFNWWTGIAIVNTDSSSRDLTIEFDNGIILQKTIAANAHDSFLIKDLFDSKPQADIHSGIIRGGDGLIGLELFGSTESSGNKCLSGVLLTDDANTTLYYPHVASDEKWWTGIAVFNPSDSENVIVFTPFRADGTALNSEAISVPILAHSQYSSYFKELYFPDNTAWILAEAESPVVGLQLFGTHGGNEMAGYSVVDNIQKAGVFFKIEKNGWTGIAFVNTEEETADIILTAHDNNGNIIASENIVLKSYEKRVQMAEDFFTKENIDAAAYIRFSSDKQTAAFQLNGSSDGMMLDGLPGR
;
A
#
# COMPACT_ATOMS: atom_id res chain seq x y z
N MET A 1 -59.74 -54.42 12.74
CA MET A 1 -58.94 -53.69 13.72
C MET A 1 -57.97 -52.79 12.96
N LYS A 2 -58.05 -51.47 13.23
CA LYS A 2 -57.27 -50.33 12.70
C LYS A 2 -57.51 -49.92 11.23
N LEU A 3 -58.36 -48.90 11.08
CA LEU A 3 -58.53 -48.06 9.89
C LEU A 3 -57.42 -46.99 9.82
N ILE A 4 -57.02 -46.70 8.58
CA ILE A 4 -56.14 -45.62 8.15
C ILE A 4 -56.90 -44.29 8.26
N SER A 5 -56.32 -43.28 8.94
CA SER A 5 -56.86 -41.92 8.99
C SER A 5 -55.90 -40.97 8.27
N ILE A 6 -56.43 -40.34 7.23
CA ILE A 6 -55.80 -39.31 6.40
C ILE A 6 -55.96 -37.98 7.14
N PHE A 7 -54.86 -37.30 7.47
CA PHE A 7 -54.88 -35.94 8.02
C PHE A 7 -54.48 -34.96 6.91
N PHE A 8 -55.46 -34.21 6.41
CA PHE A 8 -55.25 -33.01 5.59
C PHE A 8 -54.84 -31.86 6.54
N ILE A 9 -53.59 -31.37 6.44
CA ILE A 9 -53.18 -30.11 7.05
C ILE A 9 -53.29 -29.03 5.96
N ASN A 10 -54.22 -28.10 6.16
CA ASN A 10 -54.32 -26.86 5.40
C ASN A 10 -53.13 -25.96 5.76
N ILE A 11 -52.23 -25.70 4.81
CA ILE A 11 -51.22 -24.64 4.91
C ILE A 11 -51.87 -23.34 4.45
N ILE A 12 -52.20 -22.48 5.42
CA ILE A 12 -52.51 -21.07 5.17
C ILE A 12 -51.18 -20.37 4.87
N PHE A 13 -50.94 -20.04 3.61
CA PHE A 13 -49.84 -19.18 3.17
C PHE A 13 -50.20 -17.73 3.56
N LEU A 14 -49.76 -17.30 4.75
CA LEU A 14 -49.70 -15.88 5.10
C LEU A 14 -48.49 -15.28 4.36
N LEU A 15 -48.74 -14.60 3.25
CA LEU A 15 -47.79 -13.65 2.67
C LEU A 15 -47.61 -12.50 3.67
N ASN A 16 -46.62 -12.62 4.56
CA ASN A 16 -46.01 -11.44 5.15
C ASN A 16 -45.21 -10.76 4.04
N SER A 17 -45.84 -9.78 3.40
CA SER A 17 -45.15 -8.79 2.60
C SER A 17 -44.21 -8.05 3.56
N PHE A 18 -42.94 -8.46 3.63
CA PHE A 18 -41.89 -7.64 4.20
C PHE A 18 -41.86 -6.35 3.39
N ILE A 19 -42.38 -5.27 3.94
CA ILE A 19 -42.07 -3.93 3.45
C ILE A 19 -40.61 -3.73 3.85
N ALA A 20 -39.69 -3.97 2.91
CA ALA A 20 -38.37 -3.38 3.03
C ALA A 20 -38.59 -1.86 3.06
N PHE A 21 -38.22 -1.21 4.16
CA PHE A 21 -38.19 0.25 4.19
C PHE A 21 -37.32 0.72 3.03
N ALA A 22 -37.77 1.76 2.32
CA ALA A 22 -37.10 2.32 1.15
C ALA A 22 -35.61 2.67 1.44
N PHE A 23 -35.34 3.14 2.65
CA PHE A 23 -34.03 3.45 3.19
C PHE A 23 -34.09 3.40 4.73
N THR A 24 -32.94 3.41 5.39
CA THR A 24 -32.85 3.32 6.86
C THR A 24 -32.73 4.70 7.48
N ASN A 25 -33.63 5.06 8.40
CA ASN A 25 -33.45 6.25 9.22
C ASN A 25 -32.48 5.92 10.36
N VAL A 26 -31.42 6.71 10.50
CA VAL A 26 -30.45 6.60 11.59
C VAL A 26 -30.51 7.85 12.46
N THR A 27 -30.39 7.66 13.77
CA THR A 27 -30.14 8.75 14.71
C THR A 27 -28.75 9.35 14.46
N VAL A 28 -28.50 10.56 14.96
CA VAL A 28 -27.16 11.16 14.89
C VAL A 28 -26.10 10.27 15.53
N LYS A 29 -26.41 9.62 16.65
CA LYS A 29 -25.47 8.72 17.34
C LYS A 29 -25.11 7.51 16.47
N GLU A 30 -26.10 6.92 15.78
CA GLU A 30 -25.85 5.83 14.85
C GLU A 30 -25.08 6.30 13.62
N ALA A 31 -25.39 7.48 13.09
CA ALA A 31 -24.64 8.09 12.00
C ALA A 31 -23.17 8.33 12.36
N LEU A 32 -22.89 8.81 13.59
CA LEU A 32 -21.53 8.96 14.12
C LEU A 32 -20.81 7.61 14.20
N THR A 33 -21.47 6.58 14.71
CA THR A 33 -20.89 5.22 14.75
C THR A 33 -20.61 4.70 13.34
N LEU A 34 -21.47 4.99 12.36
CA LEU A 34 -21.25 4.61 10.97
C LEU A 34 -20.02 5.33 10.38
N THR A 35 -19.90 6.65 10.59
CA THR A 35 -18.77 7.43 10.07
C THR A 35 -17.43 7.02 10.71
N GLU A 36 -17.43 6.59 11.97
CA GLU A 36 -16.21 6.16 12.68
C GLU A 36 -15.75 4.74 12.30
N ASN A 37 -16.69 3.83 12.01
CA ASN A 37 -16.38 2.40 11.88
C ASN A 37 -16.46 1.86 10.45
N ASN A 38 -16.97 2.64 9.50
CA ASN A 38 -17.13 2.20 8.12
C ASN A 38 -16.38 3.10 7.14
N LYS A 39 -15.18 2.65 6.72
CA LYS A 39 -14.35 3.33 5.71
C LYS A 39 -14.97 3.35 4.30
N GLU A 40 -16.01 2.55 4.04
CA GLU A 40 -16.76 2.52 2.77
C GLU A 40 -18.01 3.42 2.78
N LEU A 41 -18.31 4.08 3.91
CA LEU A 41 -19.49 4.93 4.01
C LEU A 41 -19.30 6.23 3.24
N ILE A 42 -20.20 6.51 2.30
CA ILE A 42 -20.22 7.78 1.57
C ILE A 42 -21.18 8.72 2.26
N VAL A 43 -20.68 9.86 2.73
CA VAL A 43 -21.53 10.92 3.30
C VAL A 43 -21.84 11.94 2.21
N VAL A 44 -23.11 12.15 1.92
CA VAL A 44 -23.57 13.14 0.93
C VAL A 44 -24.36 14.23 1.67
N ASP A 45 -23.79 15.43 1.71
CA ASP A 45 -24.46 16.61 2.22
C ASP A 45 -25.22 17.32 1.11
N VAL A 46 -26.54 17.35 1.25
CA VAL A 46 -27.46 17.90 0.24
C VAL A 46 -27.91 19.33 0.55
N ARG A 47 -27.24 19.99 1.52
CA ARG A 47 -27.36 21.43 1.75
C ARG A 47 -26.77 22.22 0.58
N GLU A 48 -27.17 23.47 0.44
CA GLU A 48 -26.51 24.37 -0.50
C GLU A 48 -25.10 24.72 0.00
N ILE A 49 -24.22 25.15 -0.91
CA ILE A 49 -22.79 25.36 -0.59
C ILE A 49 -22.59 26.40 0.52
N ASP A 50 -23.44 27.41 0.61
CA ASP A 50 -23.42 28.44 1.65
C ASP A 50 -23.75 27.89 3.05
N GLU A 51 -24.65 26.91 3.13
CA GLU A 51 -24.96 26.18 4.35
C GLU A 51 -23.92 25.10 4.68
N PHE A 52 -23.29 24.49 3.67
CA PHE A 52 -22.23 23.50 3.84
C PHE A 52 -20.94 24.14 4.39
N CYS A 53 -20.69 25.37 3.97
CA CYS A 53 -19.54 26.19 4.34
C CYS A 53 -19.84 27.26 5.41
N ASP A 54 -20.96 27.15 6.12
CA ASP A 54 -21.27 28.09 7.20
C ASP A 54 -20.39 27.86 8.44
N GLU A 55 -20.59 28.68 9.48
CA GLU A 55 -19.83 28.60 10.73
C GLU A 55 -20.01 27.29 11.51
N PHE A 56 -21.06 26.52 11.23
CA PHE A 56 -21.32 25.21 11.85
C PHE A 56 -20.68 24.06 11.05
N GLY A 57 -20.25 24.33 9.82
CA GLY A 57 -19.53 23.38 8.98
C GLY A 57 -20.36 22.18 8.52
N HIS A 58 -19.66 21.12 8.15
CA HIS A 58 -20.20 19.87 7.64
C HIS A 58 -19.49 18.66 8.27
N ILE A 59 -20.07 17.47 8.12
CA ILE A 59 -19.39 16.21 8.50
C ILE A 59 -18.11 16.11 7.66
N PRO A 60 -16.92 15.91 8.26
CA PRO A 60 -15.67 15.77 7.52
C PRO A 60 -15.82 14.77 6.36
N CYS A 61 -15.17 15.09 5.24
CA CYS A 61 -15.08 14.21 4.07
C CYS A 61 -16.42 13.97 3.35
N SER A 62 -17.47 14.75 3.66
CA SER A 62 -18.76 14.65 2.97
C SER A 62 -18.74 15.31 1.59
N ILE A 63 -19.39 14.66 0.63
CA ILE A 63 -19.61 15.16 -0.73
C ILE A 63 -20.77 16.15 -0.70
N ASN A 64 -20.55 17.40 -1.11
CA ASN A 64 -21.64 18.36 -1.25
C ASN A 64 -22.34 18.22 -2.60
N TYR A 65 -23.50 17.55 -2.62
CA TYR A 65 -24.43 17.50 -3.77
C TYR A 65 -25.73 18.23 -3.42
N PRO A 66 -25.75 19.57 -3.56
CA PRO A 66 -26.92 20.38 -3.24
C PRO A 66 -28.21 19.91 -3.91
N TYR A 67 -29.28 19.83 -3.11
CA TYR A 67 -30.58 19.38 -3.60
C TYR A 67 -31.36 20.48 -4.34
N ASN A 68 -31.40 21.71 -3.82
CA ASN A 68 -32.33 22.74 -4.35
C ASN A 68 -31.80 23.36 -5.65
N SER A 69 -30.49 23.56 -5.77
CA SER A 69 -29.87 24.00 -7.04
C SER A 69 -29.87 22.91 -8.12
N GLY A 70 -30.20 21.66 -7.77
CA GLY A 70 -30.38 20.56 -8.72
C GLY A 70 -29.13 19.74 -9.01
N VAL A 71 -27.98 20.09 -8.42
CA VAL A 71 -26.69 19.38 -8.60
C VAL A 71 -26.84 17.88 -8.32
N LEU A 72 -27.53 17.50 -7.25
CA LEU A 72 -27.81 16.10 -6.95
C LEU A 72 -28.54 15.39 -8.11
N ASN A 73 -29.53 16.02 -8.74
CA ASN A 73 -30.31 15.40 -9.82
C ASN A 73 -29.46 15.14 -11.07
N GLU A 74 -28.43 15.95 -11.28
CA GLU A 74 -27.49 15.81 -12.40
C GLU A 74 -26.41 14.77 -12.10
N ARG A 75 -25.93 14.71 -10.85
CA ARG A 75 -24.74 13.96 -10.46
C ARG A 75 -25.02 12.69 -9.65
N TYR A 76 -26.27 12.37 -9.29
CA TYR A 76 -26.54 11.21 -8.45
C TYR A 76 -26.01 9.90 -9.05
N SER A 77 -25.99 9.75 -10.38
CA SER A 77 -25.46 8.55 -11.04
C SER A 77 -23.97 8.36 -10.85
N GLU A 78 -23.27 9.39 -10.38
CA GLU A 78 -21.90 9.26 -9.93
C GLU A 78 -21.82 8.42 -8.66
N LEU A 79 -22.86 8.35 -7.80
CA LEU A 79 -22.99 7.59 -6.52
C LEU A 79 -23.16 6.05 -6.71
N PRO A 80 -22.66 5.17 -5.81
CA PRO A 80 -22.60 3.74 -6.05
C PRO A 80 -23.96 3.16 -5.76
N LYS A 81 -24.53 2.47 -6.72
CA LYS A 81 -25.88 1.93 -6.57
C LYS A 81 -26.00 0.91 -5.43
N ASP A 82 -24.93 0.18 -5.17
CA ASP A 82 -24.85 -0.84 -4.11
C ASP A 82 -24.02 -0.40 -2.88
N GLY A 83 -23.42 0.80 -2.91
CA GLY A 83 -22.62 1.31 -1.79
C GLY A 83 -23.46 1.88 -0.66
N GLN A 84 -22.86 2.01 0.52
CA GLN A 84 -23.50 2.54 1.72
C GLN A 84 -23.45 4.06 1.73
N ILE A 85 -24.61 4.73 1.70
CA ILE A 85 -24.68 6.19 1.54
C ILE A 85 -25.45 6.81 2.69
N LEU A 86 -24.79 7.66 3.48
CA LEU A 86 -25.41 8.53 4.48
C LEU A 86 -25.79 9.88 3.85
N ILE A 87 -27.07 10.17 3.76
CA ILE A 87 -27.57 11.47 3.30
C ILE A 87 -27.81 12.37 4.50
N VAL A 88 -27.22 13.56 4.46
CA VAL A 88 -27.37 14.58 5.49
C VAL A 88 -27.86 15.89 4.89
N CYS A 89 -28.69 16.61 5.64
CA CYS A 89 -29.02 18.00 5.35
C CYS A 89 -29.07 18.79 6.67
N ARG A 90 -29.61 20.01 6.66
CA ARG A 90 -29.69 20.83 7.88
C ARG A 90 -30.50 20.20 9.02
N SER A 91 -31.71 19.71 8.76
CA SER A 91 -32.65 19.27 9.82
C SER A 91 -33.28 17.88 9.60
N GLY A 92 -32.90 17.18 8.53
CA GLY A 92 -33.44 15.87 8.15
C GLY A 92 -34.52 15.88 7.05
N ASN A 93 -35.06 17.05 6.68
CA ASN A 93 -36.16 17.13 5.71
C ASN A 93 -35.72 16.91 4.25
N ARG A 94 -34.65 17.58 3.79
CA ARG A 94 -34.13 17.42 2.42
C ARG A 94 -33.49 16.06 2.23
N SER A 95 -32.73 15.59 3.23
CA SER A 95 -32.10 14.28 3.20
C SER A 95 -33.13 13.16 3.06
N TYR A 96 -34.28 13.26 3.75
CA TYR A 96 -35.39 12.32 3.56
C TYR A 96 -35.88 12.26 2.11
N GLN A 97 -36.12 13.42 1.48
CA GLN A 97 -36.57 13.49 0.08
C GLN A 97 -35.53 12.92 -0.89
N VAL A 98 -34.25 13.20 -0.63
CA VAL A 98 -33.14 12.65 -1.42
C VAL A 98 -33.02 11.15 -1.25
N SER A 99 -33.19 10.63 -0.03
CA SER A 99 -33.20 9.20 0.22
C SER A 99 -34.34 8.50 -0.52
N GLU A 100 -35.55 9.07 -0.56
CA GLU A 100 -36.65 8.57 -1.39
C GLU A 100 -36.29 8.59 -2.89
N PHE A 101 -35.72 9.70 -3.36
CA PHE A 101 -35.29 9.85 -4.74
C PHE A 101 -34.26 8.80 -5.15
N LEU A 102 -33.16 8.65 -4.40
CA LEU A 102 -32.12 7.67 -4.69
C LEU A 102 -32.67 6.23 -4.62
N THR A 103 -33.52 5.93 -3.64
CA THR A 103 -34.19 4.62 -3.57
C THR A 103 -35.00 4.37 -4.84
N SER A 104 -35.74 5.36 -5.33
CA SER A 104 -36.52 5.24 -6.58
C SER A 104 -35.65 5.00 -7.82
N LYS A 105 -34.37 5.40 -7.78
CA LYS A 105 -33.36 5.11 -8.80
C LYS A 105 -32.71 3.74 -8.64
N GLY A 106 -33.05 3.01 -7.58
CA GLY A 106 -32.62 1.64 -7.29
C GLY A 106 -31.37 1.53 -6.44
N TYR A 107 -31.01 2.59 -5.71
CA TYR A 107 -29.99 2.55 -4.66
C TYR A 107 -30.53 1.78 -3.46
N LYS A 108 -29.74 0.87 -2.89
CA LYS A 108 -30.23 -0.09 -1.89
C LYS A 108 -29.86 0.25 -0.45
N ASN A 109 -28.67 0.80 -0.22
CA ASN A 109 -28.09 0.96 1.11
C ASN A 109 -28.02 2.43 1.51
N ILE A 110 -29.18 3.09 1.62
CA ILE A 110 -29.27 4.50 1.98
C ILE A 110 -29.59 4.63 3.48
N TYR A 111 -28.82 5.49 4.15
CA TYR A 111 -29.06 5.96 5.50
C TYR A 111 -29.49 7.44 5.45
N ASN A 112 -30.61 7.78 6.06
CA ASN A 112 -31.05 9.16 6.26
C ASN A 112 -30.76 9.59 7.70
N MET A 113 -29.96 10.64 7.89
CA MET A 113 -29.65 11.14 9.23
C MET A 113 -30.81 11.99 9.80
N VAL A 114 -31.57 11.42 10.73
CA VAL A 114 -32.66 12.13 11.41
C VAL A 114 -32.09 13.22 12.31
N GLY A 115 -32.64 14.42 12.20
CA GLY A 115 -32.14 15.62 12.91
C GLY A 115 -31.14 16.45 12.09
N GLY A 116 -30.50 15.85 11.08
CA GLY A 116 -29.53 16.52 10.21
C GLY A 116 -28.36 17.14 10.98
N MET A 117 -27.61 18.03 10.32
CA MET A 117 -26.49 18.75 10.92
C MET A 117 -26.88 19.58 12.16
N SER A 118 -28.14 20.01 12.28
CA SER A 118 -28.60 20.76 13.47
C SER A 118 -28.51 19.95 14.77
N ALA A 119 -28.45 18.62 14.67
CA ALA A 119 -28.32 17.72 15.81
C ALA A 119 -26.97 16.99 15.82
N TRP A 120 -26.07 17.28 14.88
CA TRP A 120 -24.76 16.62 14.80
C TRP A 120 -23.89 16.98 15.99
N GLU A 121 -23.33 15.96 16.65
CA GLU A 121 -22.48 16.10 17.85
C GLU A 121 -21.02 15.67 17.59
N GLY A 122 -20.72 15.23 16.36
CA GLY A 122 -19.38 14.79 15.96
C GLY A 122 -18.48 15.94 15.51
N GLU A 123 -17.31 15.57 14.99
CA GLU A 123 -16.40 16.53 14.37
C GLU A 123 -17.04 17.23 13.16
N THR A 124 -16.63 18.48 12.91
CA THR A 124 -17.08 19.26 11.75
C THR A 124 -15.89 19.88 11.04
N ALA A 125 -15.97 19.99 9.72
CA ALA A 125 -15.03 20.69 8.87
C ALA A 125 -15.66 22.01 8.36
N GLY A 126 -14.83 23.05 8.24
CA GLY A 126 -15.24 24.35 7.66
C GLY A 126 -14.96 24.43 6.16
N CYS A 127 -15.06 25.62 5.57
CA CYS A 127 -14.51 25.92 4.25
C CYS A 127 -13.49 27.06 4.39
N GLU A 128 -12.29 26.94 3.80
CA GLU A 128 -11.31 28.04 3.76
C GLU A 128 -11.54 28.89 2.50
N GLU A 129 -11.65 30.21 2.64
CA GLU A 129 -11.76 31.23 1.55
C GLU A 129 -12.32 30.74 0.20
N GLY A 130 -13.56 30.21 0.20
CA GLY A 130 -14.25 29.82 -1.04
C GLY A 130 -13.84 28.46 -1.63
N THR A 131 -13.05 27.68 -0.90
CA THR A 131 -12.71 26.28 -1.14
C THR A 131 -13.12 25.44 0.07
N VAL A 132 -13.73 24.28 -0.18
CA VAL A 132 -14.07 23.31 0.89
C VAL A 132 -12.79 22.99 1.65
N ARG A 133 -12.78 23.16 2.99
CA ARG A 133 -11.58 22.83 3.77
C ARG A 133 -11.43 21.31 3.67
N GLU A 134 -10.30 20.93 3.13
CA GLU A 134 -9.92 19.58 2.79
C GLU A 134 -10.09 18.67 4.01
N CYS A 135 -11.00 17.70 3.91
CA CYS A 135 -10.59 16.38 4.34
C CYS A 135 -9.35 16.06 3.49
N PRO A 136 -8.15 15.89 4.08
CA PRO A 136 -6.96 15.67 3.28
C PRO A 136 -7.19 14.38 2.51
N LEU A 137 -7.49 14.52 1.22
CA LEU A 137 -7.72 13.39 0.34
C LEU A 137 -6.55 12.43 0.50
N PRO A 138 -6.78 11.11 0.53
CA PRO A 138 -5.69 10.17 0.64
C PRO A 138 -4.88 10.27 -0.68
N ILE A 139 -3.79 11.03 -0.68
CA ILE A 139 -2.95 11.19 -1.87
C ILE A 139 -2.04 9.98 -1.96
N LEU A 140 -1.94 9.38 -3.14
CA LEU A 140 -0.96 8.32 -3.41
C LEU A 140 0.23 8.88 -4.19
N TYR A 141 1.42 8.76 -3.65
CA TYR A 141 2.66 9.24 -4.24
C TYR A 141 3.39 8.10 -4.97
N TYR A 142 3.81 8.37 -6.19
CA TYR A 142 4.78 7.59 -6.95
C TYR A 142 6.10 8.37 -6.89
N PRO A 143 6.94 8.12 -5.86
CA PRO A 143 7.95 9.07 -5.40
C PRO A 143 9.11 9.31 -6.37
N HIS A 144 9.24 8.49 -7.41
CA HIS A 144 10.29 8.66 -8.40
C HIS A 144 9.83 8.19 -9.77
N ILE A 145 10.00 9.05 -10.77
CA ILE A 145 9.74 8.77 -12.18
C ILE A 145 11.05 8.91 -12.96
N ALA A 146 11.36 7.86 -13.72
CA ALA A 146 12.45 7.83 -14.68
C ALA A 146 11.88 7.46 -16.05
N SER A 147 11.62 8.45 -16.91
CA SER A 147 11.08 8.24 -18.25
C SER A 147 11.78 9.18 -19.26
N SER A 148 13.05 8.86 -19.54
CA SER A 148 13.97 9.66 -20.36
C SER A 148 14.28 9.04 -21.74
N GLY A 149 13.56 7.98 -22.11
CA GLY A 149 13.77 7.19 -23.34
C GLY A 149 14.79 6.05 -23.19
N GLU A 150 15.76 6.17 -22.28
CA GLU A 150 16.58 5.04 -21.83
C GLU A 150 15.90 4.28 -20.70
N TRP A 151 15.37 5.04 -19.74
CA TRP A 151 14.52 4.55 -18.68
C TRP A 151 13.06 4.80 -19.01
N GLU A 152 12.22 3.88 -18.58
CA GLU A 152 10.76 4.00 -18.59
C GLU A 152 10.20 3.72 -17.20
N THR A 153 9.06 4.32 -16.90
CA THR A 153 8.32 4.06 -15.65
C THR A 153 6.90 3.61 -15.96
N GLU A 154 6.53 2.48 -15.40
CA GLU A 154 5.16 1.98 -15.28
C GLU A 154 4.62 2.38 -13.90
N ILE A 155 3.38 2.86 -13.83
CA ILE A 155 2.63 3.04 -12.59
C ILE A 155 1.36 2.21 -12.63
N GLY A 156 1.03 1.57 -11.50
CA GLY A 156 -0.19 0.81 -11.30
C GLY A 156 -1.05 1.42 -10.22
N LEU A 157 -2.37 1.49 -10.46
CA LEU A 157 -3.38 1.92 -9.49
C LEU A 157 -4.49 0.88 -9.45
N ILE A 158 -4.83 0.40 -8.26
CA ILE A 158 -5.86 -0.62 -8.03
C ILE A 158 -6.96 0.00 -7.19
N ASN A 159 -8.19 -0.01 -7.72
CA ASN A 159 -9.37 0.34 -6.94
C ASN A 159 -9.81 -0.87 -6.10
N GLN A 160 -9.74 -0.75 -4.77
CA GLN A 160 -10.10 -1.83 -3.87
C GLN A 160 -11.56 -1.80 -3.43
N ASN A 161 -12.31 -0.76 -3.80
CA ASN A 161 -13.74 -0.66 -3.49
C ASN A 161 -14.53 -1.81 -4.13
N ASP A 162 -15.47 -2.37 -3.37
CA ASP A 162 -16.32 -3.49 -3.81
C ASP A 162 -17.41 -3.08 -4.81
N SER A 163 -17.79 -1.80 -4.84
CA SER A 163 -18.93 -1.34 -5.66
C SER A 163 -18.79 0.07 -6.25
N TRP A 164 -17.72 0.79 -5.93
CA TRP A 164 -17.54 2.20 -6.29
C TRP A 164 -16.49 2.39 -7.38
N HIS A 165 -16.68 3.43 -8.21
CA HIS A 165 -15.64 3.84 -9.15
C HIS A 165 -14.64 4.74 -8.44
N LEU A 166 -13.36 4.46 -8.59
CA LEU A 166 -12.31 5.38 -8.19
C LEU A 166 -12.09 6.40 -9.30
N SER A 167 -12.32 7.68 -9.02
CA SER A 167 -11.99 8.77 -9.93
C SER A 167 -11.01 9.74 -9.28
N GLY A 168 -10.23 10.42 -10.12
CA GLY A 168 -9.24 11.38 -9.66
C GLY A 168 -8.27 11.78 -10.75
N ILE A 169 -7.20 12.46 -10.34
CA ILE A 169 -6.17 12.98 -11.24
C ILE A 169 -4.84 12.35 -10.86
N PHE A 170 -4.13 11.80 -11.84
CA PHE A 170 -2.68 11.69 -11.74
C PHE A 170 -2.05 13.04 -12.07
N ARG A 171 -1.36 13.64 -11.10
CA ARG A 171 -0.68 14.91 -11.25
C ARG A 171 0.82 14.71 -11.25
N ALA A 172 1.48 15.19 -12.29
CA ALA A 172 2.92 15.05 -12.50
C ALA A 172 3.65 16.33 -12.10
N TYR A 173 4.77 16.16 -11.40
CA TYR A 173 5.60 17.25 -10.89
C TYR A 173 7.02 17.17 -11.44
N ASP A 174 7.64 18.32 -11.68
CA ASP A 174 9.08 18.40 -11.95
C ASP A 174 9.92 18.34 -10.66
N ARG A 175 11.25 18.38 -10.80
CA ARG A 175 12.18 18.34 -9.66
C ARG A 175 12.02 19.52 -8.69
N ALA A 176 11.55 20.67 -9.17
CA ALA A 176 11.35 21.86 -8.35
C ALA A 176 9.97 21.89 -7.67
N GLY A 177 9.14 20.85 -7.87
CA GLY A 177 7.80 20.75 -7.31
C GLY A 177 6.73 21.50 -8.11
N ASN A 178 7.02 21.90 -9.35
CA ASN A 178 6.01 22.52 -10.20
C ASN A 178 5.18 21.44 -10.90
N ILE A 179 3.87 21.66 -10.97
CA ILE A 179 2.97 20.82 -11.77
C ILE A 179 3.31 20.97 -13.25
N VAL A 180 3.55 19.86 -13.94
CA VAL A 180 3.87 19.84 -15.38
C VAL A 180 2.80 19.18 -16.24
N SER A 181 1.96 18.31 -15.67
CA SER A 181 0.85 17.68 -16.39
C SER A 181 -0.16 17.04 -15.44
N ASP A 182 -1.41 16.93 -15.88
CA ASP A 182 -2.47 16.18 -15.22
C ASP A 182 -3.03 15.11 -16.16
N LYS A 183 -3.52 14.00 -15.60
CA LYS A 183 -4.25 12.95 -16.33
C LYS A 183 -5.43 12.46 -15.49
N LEU A 184 -6.64 12.60 -16.03
CA LEU A 184 -7.86 12.08 -15.41
C LEU A 184 -7.90 10.54 -15.46
N ILE A 185 -8.40 9.95 -14.39
CA ILE A 185 -8.63 8.51 -14.26
C ILE A 185 -10.04 8.25 -13.75
N LEU A 186 -10.64 7.20 -14.30
CA LEU A 186 -11.86 6.61 -13.79
C LEU A 186 -11.69 5.08 -13.87
N LEU A 187 -11.69 4.43 -12.71
CA LEU A 187 -11.57 2.99 -12.56
C LEU A 187 -12.83 2.43 -11.93
N SER A 188 -13.41 1.39 -12.54
CA SER A 188 -14.53 0.68 -11.93
C SER A 188 -14.08 -0.04 -10.65
N ALA A 189 -15.03 -0.51 -9.83
CA ALA A 189 -14.76 -1.36 -8.68
C ALA A 189 -13.82 -2.51 -9.07
N HIS A 190 -12.81 -2.77 -8.23
CA HIS A 190 -11.76 -3.79 -8.48
C HIS A 190 -10.91 -3.60 -9.74
N SER A 191 -11.16 -2.59 -10.56
CA SER A 191 -10.35 -2.39 -11.76
C SER A 191 -8.95 -1.90 -11.41
N ARG A 192 -8.02 -2.19 -12.30
CA ARG A 192 -6.63 -1.79 -12.20
C ARG A 192 -6.22 -1.00 -13.44
N ALA A 193 -5.66 0.19 -13.23
CA ALA A 193 -4.91 0.90 -14.27
C ALA A 193 -3.44 0.43 -14.24
N GLU A 194 -2.87 0.26 -15.43
CA GLU A 194 -1.43 0.11 -15.64
C GLU A 194 -1.05 1.11 -16.73
N ILE A 195 -0.15 2.04 -16.41
CA ILE A 195 0.19 3.18 -17.25
C ILE A 195 1.69 3.24 -17.45
N ILE A 196 2.13 3.31 -18.70
CA ILE A 196 3.50 3.67 -19.04
C ILE A 196 3.58 5.20 -19.12
N VAL A 197 4.32 5.83 -18.22
CA VAL A 197 4.40 7.29 -18.09
C VAL A 197 4.82 7.95 -19.41
N GLY A 198 5.81 7.37 -20.10
CA GLY A 198 6.30 7.86 -21.38
C GLY A 198 5.27 7.92 -22.50
N ASN A 199 4.20 7.12 -22.41
CA ASN A 199 3.12 7.07 -23.40
C ASN A 199 1.96 7.99 -23.04
N GLU A 200 1.72 8.21 -21.75
CA GLU A 200 0.49 8.83 -21.26
C GLU A 200 0.66 10.28 -20.79
N PHE A 201 1.90 10.73 -20.55
CA PHE A 201 2.21 12.09 -20.12
C PHE A 201 3.07 12.84 -21.15
N PRO A 202 2.82 14.15 -21.35
CA PRO A 202 3.66 14.99 -22.20
C PRO A 202 5.00 15.28 -21.50
N SER A 203 6.09 15.31 -22.29
CA SER A 203 7.45 15.59 -21.80
C SER A 203 7.85 14.77 -20.57
N PRO A 204 7.71 13.44 -20.62
CA PRO A 204 7.89 12.54 -19.47
C PRO A 204 9.28 12.64 -18.83
N GLN A 205 10.29 13.05 -19.60
CA GLN A 205 11.66 13.26 -19.13
C GLN A 205 11.80 14.41 -18.11
N ASN A 206 10.81 15.29 -18.00
CA ASN A 206 10.78 16.39 -17.05
C ASN A 206 10.04 16.03 -15.75
N ILE A 207 9.38 14.87 -15.71
CA ILE A 207 8.61 14.41 -14.54
C ILE A 207 9.56 13.78 -13.54
N ALA A 208 9.50 14.22 -12.29
CA ALA A 208 10.29 13.71 -11.18
C ALA A 208 9.49 12.77 -10.27
N TYR A 209 8.23 13.10 -9.99
CA TYR A 209 7.30 12.27 -9.24
C TYR A 209 5.87 12.51 -9.72
N ILE A 210 4.96 11.59 -9.40
CA ILE A 210 3.53 11.70 -9.71
C ILE A 210 2.73 11.48 -8.43
N THR A 211 1.63 12.20 -8.25
CA THR A 211 0.60 11.88 -7.26
C THR A 211 -0.65 11.35 -7.95
N PHE A 212 -1.43 10.51 -7.28
CA PHE A 212 -2.84 10.31 -7.57
C PHE A 212 -3.66 10.99 -6.49
N GLU A 213 -4.51 11.91 -6.90
CA GLU A 213 -5.40 12.68 -6.05
C GLU A 213 -6.84 12.23 -6.35
N PRO A 214 -7.49 11.47 -5.47
CA PRO A 214 -8.86 11.01 -5.70
C PRO A 214 -9.84 12.18 -5.59
N ASP A 215 -10.97 12.12 -6.29
CA ASP A 215 -12.00 13.17 -6.19
C ASP A 215 -12.73 13.17 -4.84
N TYR A 216 -12.62 12.07 -4.08
CA TYR A 216 -13.33 11.85 -2.82
C TYR A 216 -12.43 11.08 -1.84
N ASP A 217 -12.72 11.22 -0.54
CA ASP A 217 -11.99 10.52 0.51
C ASP A 217 -12.37 9.03 0.55
N THR A 218 -11.50 8.20 0.00
CA THR A 218 -11.59 6.75 0.10
C THR A 218 -10.18 6.19 0.24
N GLU A 219 -9.86 5.52 1.34
CA GLU A 219 -8.55 4.89 1.49
C GLU A 219 -8.41 3.59 0.68
N LEU A 220 -9.47 3.16 -0.02
CA LEU A 220 -9.58 1.86 -0.68
C LEU A 220 -9.01 1.87 -2.10
N PHE A 221 -7.78 2.33 -2.22
CA PHE A 221 -6.93 2.11 -3.38
C PHE A 221 -5.49 1.92 -2.94
N THR A 222 -4.69 1.36 -3.85
CA THR A 222 -3.25 1.20 -3.65
C THR A 222 -2.56 1.24 -5.01
N GLY A 223 -1.24 1.31 -5.00
CA GLY A 223 -0.47 1.33 -6.23
C GLY A 223 0.99 0.95 -6.03
N TYR A 224 1.67 0.88 -7.15
CA TYR A 224 3.09 0.62 -7.23
C TYR A 224 3.66 1.38 -8.44
N LEU A 225 4.96 1.63 -8.43
CA LEU A 225 5.68 2.01 -9.63
C LEU A 225 6.73 0.96 -9.95
N LYS A 226 7.07 0.87 -11.23
CA LYS A 226 8.12 0.01 -11.75
C LYS A 226 8.90 0.79 -12.77
N PHE A 227 10.17 1.07 -12.50
CA PHE A 227 11.07 1.68 -13.47
C PHE A 227 11.97 0.61 -14.07
N TYR A 228 12.31 0.82 -15.34
CA TYR A 228 13.04 -0.17 -16.10
C TYR A 228 13.82 0.42 -17.25
N GLN A 229 14.87 -0.30 -17.62
CA GLN A 229 15.60 -0.10 -18.85
C GLN A 229 15.44 -1.35 -19.72
N GLY A 230 15.02 -1.16 -20.96
CA GLY A 230 14.76 -2.27 -21.88
C GLY A 230 15.97 -3.23 -22.00
N ASN A 231 15.73 -4.52 -21.78
CA ASN A 231 16.74 -5.61 -21.82
C ASN A 231 17.88 -5.51 -20.78
N GLN A 232 17.72 -4.72 -19.72
CA GLN A 232 18.75 -4.58 -18.69
C GLN A 232 18.21 -4.91 -17.31
N ASN A 233 17.42 -4.01 -16.71
CA ASN A 233 17.08 -4.10 -15.29
C ASN A 233 15.66 -3.58 -15.06
N ARG A 234 14.98 -4.13 -14.06
CA ARG A 234 13.62 -3.75 -13.63
C ARG A 234 13.54 -3.85 -12.11
N ALA A 235 12.97 -2.83 -11.48
CA ALA A 235 12.60 -2.87 -10.08
C ALA A 235 11.21 -2.27 -9.90
N ALA A 236 10.41 -2.87 -9.03
CA ALA A 236 9.13 -2.33 -8.60
C ALA A 236 9.22 -1.92 -7.14
N VAL A 237 8.59 -0.80 -6.81
CA VAL A 237 8.43 -0.35 -5.44
C VAL A 237 7.00 0.09 -5.19
N PRO A 238 6.55 0.01 -3.94
CA PRO A 238 5.18 0.37 -3.62
C PRO A 238 4.98 1.90 -3.68
N ALA A 239 3.80 2.36 -4.09
CA ALA A 239 3.42 3.78 -4.00
C ALA A 239 3.06 4.16 -2.55
N VAL A 240 3.19 5.42 -2.14
CA VAL A 240 3.10 5.81 -0.71
C VAL A 240 1.85 6.63 -0.47
N LYS A 241 1.00 6.26 0.49
CA LYS A 241 -0.13 7.12 0.87
C LYS A 241 0.36 8.30 1.71
N ASN A 242 -0.32 9.43 1.65
CA ASN A 242 -0.04 10.57 2.54
C ASN A 242 -0.07 10.18 4.04
N SER A 243 -0.90 9.20 4.43
CA SER A 243 -0.93 8.63 5.79
C SER A 243 0.34 7.87 6.20
N GLU A 244 1.11 7.41 5.20
CA GLU A 244 2.36 6.64 5.30
C GLU A 244 3.61 7.53 5.08
N VAL A 245 3.43 8.85 4.91
CA VAL A 245 4.55 9.79 4.86
C VAL A 245 5.27 9.76 6.20
N ASN A 246 6.60 9.77 6.16
CA ASN A 246 7.44 9.72 7.35
C ASN A 246 7.11 10.86 8.31
N LYS A 247 7.14 10.58 9.61
CA LYS A 247 6.79 11.53 10.68
C LYS A 247 7.99 11.87 11.57
N ASN A 248 9.11 11.18 11.37
CA ASN A 248 10.35 11.32 12.15
C ASN A 248 11.57 11.17 11.24
N ASP A 249 12.73 10.91 11.85
CA ASP A 249 13.97 10.61 11.15
C ASP A 249 13.83 9.35 10.30
N ILE A 250 14.37 9.40 9.08
CA ILE A 250 14.29 8.30 8.10
C ILE A 250 15.57 7.49 8.16
N TYR A 251 15.45 6.17 8.13
CA TYR A 251 16.58 5.26 8.30
C TYR A 251 17.02 4.62 6.98
N ILE A 252 18.31 4.73 6.67
CA ILE A 252 18.95 4.05 5.53
C ILE A 252 19.62 2.79 6.07
N SER A 253 18.89 1.68 5.98
CA SER A 253 19.27 0.43 6.63
C SER A 253 20.50 -0.25 6.04
N HIS A 254 20.83 0.02 4.78
CA HIS A 254 21.97 -0.56 4.09
C HIS A 254 22.49 0.36 2.99
N ILE A 255 23.80 0.58 2.91
CA ILE A 255 24.44 1.35 1.85
C ILE A 255 25.54 0.51 1.21
N ALA A 256 25.56 0.50 -0.12
CA ALA A 256 26.65 -0.04 -0.92
C ALA A 256 27.14 1.02 -1.91
N SER A 257 28.37 1.49 -1.75
CA SER A 257 28.96 2.54 -2.59
C SER A 257 30.41 2.19 -2.89
N ASP A 258 30.62 1.29 -3.85
CA ASP A 258 31.94 0.78 -4.21
C ASP A 258 32.12 0.65 -5.74
N PHE A 259 33.10 -0.14 -6.19
CA PHE A 259 33.37 -0.36 -7.61
C PHE A 259 32.35 -1.28 -8.30
N ASN A 260 31.54 -2.01 -7.53
CA ASN A 260 30.58 -3.00 -8.00
C ASN A 260 29.13 -2.56 -7.79
N TRP A 261 28.87 -1.74 -6.77
CA TRP A 261 27.55 -1.40 -6.29
C TRP A 261 27.39 0.09 -6.05
N TRP A 262 26.18 0.58 -6.26
CA TRP A 262 25.77 1.92 -5.90
C TRP A 262 24.43 1.90 -5.16
N THR A 263 24.31 2.78 -4.17
CA THR A 263 23.06 3.17 -3.53
C THR A 263 22.69 4.56 -4.02
N GLY A 264 21.44 4.69 -4.47
CA GLY A 264 20.79 5.93 -4.84
C GLY A 264 19.64 6.23 -3.89
N ILE A 265 19.44 7.51 -3.59
CA ILE A 265 18.36 7.98 -2.73
C ILE A 265 17.54 8.98 -3.54
N ALA A 266 16.22 8.81 -3.55
CA ALA A 266 15.26 9.79 -4.03
C ALA A 266 14.39 10.25 -2.86
N ILE A 267 14.15 11.55 -2.75
CA ILE A 267 13.38 12.16 -1.67
C ILE A 267 12.37 13.12 -2.28
N VAL A 268 11.11 12.99 -1.88
CA VAL A 268 10.05 13.96 -2.15
C VAL A 268 9.72 14.68 -0.85
N ASN A 269 9.82 16.00 -0.85
CA ASN A 269 9.29 16.82 0.23
C ASN A 269 7.80 17.07 -0.05
N THR A 270 6.89 16.55 0.78
CA THR A 270 5.45 16.69 0.56
C THR A 270 4.89 18.01 1.07
N ASP A 271 5.72 18.82 1.73
CA ASP A 271 5.27 20.05 2.36
C ASP A 271 5.40 21.28 1.46
N SER A 272 4.57 22.27 1.76
CA SER A 272 4.60 23.59 1.14
C SER A 272 5.76 24.48 1.61
N SER A 273 6.64 23.99 2.49
CA SER A 273 7.84 24.69 2.97
C SER A 273 9.11 23.90 2.66
N SER A 274 10.24 24.61 2.54
CA SER A 274 11.55 23.97 2.42
C SER A 274 11.96 23.29 3.71
N ARG A 275 12.73 22.21 3.61
CA ARG A 275 13.26 21.45 4.74
C ARG A 275 14.79 21.37 4.67
N ASP A 276 15.42 21.59 5.81
CA ASP A 276 16.85 21.36 6.02
C ASP A 276 17.05 20.00 6.67
N LEU A 277 17.83 19.14 6.01
CA LEU A 277 18.07 17.76 6.39
C LEU A 277 19.52 17.60 6.84
N THR A 278 19.72 16.80 7.88
CA THR A 278 21.04 16.32 8.29
C THR A 278 21.16 14.85 7.96
N ILE A 279 22.12 14.47 7.12
CA ILE A 279 22.40 13.08 6.78
C ILE A 279 23.60 12.61 7.60
N GLU A 280 23.37 11.68 8.52
CA GLU A 280 24.38 11.10 9.40
C GLU A 280 24.72 9.68 8.92
N PHE A 281 26.00 9.41 8.66
CA PHE A 281 26.45 8.07 8.27
C PHE A 281 27.08 7.33 9.45
N ASP A 282 27.09 5.99 9.39
CA ASP A 282 27.65 5.11 10.42
C ASP A 282 29.16 5.29 10.64
N ASN A 283 29.89 5.82 9.67
CA ASN A 283 31.30 6.21 9.83
C ASN A 283 31.51 7.58 10.52
N GLY A 284 30.43 8.24 10.94
CA GLY A 284 30.45 9.53 11.66
C GLY A 284 30.49 10.77 10.78
N ILE A 285 30.44 10.61 9.45
CA ILE A 285 30.30 11.77 8.55
C ILE A 285 28.88 12.33 8.63
N ILE A 286 28.79 13.66 8.68
CA ILE A 286 27.52 14.40 8.74
C ILE A 286 27.47 15.40 7.59
N LEU A 287 26.40 15.36 6.81
CA LEU A 287 26.15 16.27 5.70
C LEU A 287 24.85 17.04 5.90
N GLN A 288 24.76 18.21 5.26
CA GLN A 288 23.58 19.07 5.28
C GLN A 288 23.00 19.18 3.88
N LYS A 289 21.68 19.17 3.77
CA LYS A 289 20.98 19.29 2.49
C LYS A 289 19.64 19.99 2.66
N THR A 290 19.36 20.97 1.81
CA THR A 290 18.05 21.62 1.79
C THR A 290 17.24 21.09 0.62
N ILE A 291 15.99 20.71 0.87
CA ILE A 291 15.00 20.35 -0.15
C ILE A 291 13.91 21.42 -0.14
N ALA A 292 13.63 22.01 -1.30
CA ALA A 292 12.59 23.04 -1.42
C ALA A 292 11.19 22.44 -1.20
N ALA A 293 10.19 23.30 -1.01
CA ALA A 293 8.78 22.90 -0.90
C ALA A 293 8.34 22.09 -2.13
N ASN A 294 7.61 20.99 -1.93
CA ASN A 294 7.12 20.09 -2.99
C ASN A 294 8.23 19.52 -3.90
N ALA A 295 9.51 19.73 -3.58
CA ALA A 295 10.59 19.38 -4.48
C ALA A 295 10.94 17.90 -4.37
N HIS A 296 11.44 17.37 -5.48
CA HIS A 296 12.05 16.06 -5.53
C HIS A 296 13.56 16.21 -5.78
N ASP A 297 14.35 15.52 -4.97
CA ASP A 297 15.78 15.39 -5.20
C ASP A 297 16.21 13.92 -5.27
N SER A 298 17.19 13.62 -6.11
CA SER A 298 17.73 12.27 -6.26
C SER A 298 19.23 12.31 -6.47
N PHE A 299 19.98 11.49 -5.72
CA PHE A 299 21.44 11.47 -5.75
C PHE A 299 21.97 10.07 -5.45
N LEU A 300 23.15 9.74 -5.97
CA LEU A 300 23.90 8.57 -5.51
C LEU A 300 24.70 8.93 -4.26
N ILE A 301 24.91 7.98 -3.35
CA ILE A 301 25.73 8.21 -2.16
C ILE A 301 27.09 8.80 -2.55
N LYS A 302 27.76 8.25 -3.57
CA LYS A 302 29.05 8.76 -4.06
C LYS A 302 29.03 10.24 -4.47
N ASP A 303 27.90 10.76 -4.94
CA ASP A 303 27.80 12.14 -5.45
C ASP A 303 27.80 13.17 -4.31
N LEU A 304 27.54 12.74 -3.08
CA LEU A 304 27.76 13.53 -1.87
C LEU A 304 29.25 13.68 -1.51
N PHE A 305 30.14 12.95 -2.18
CA PHE A 305 31.57 12.85 -1.90
C PHE A 305 32.43 13.07 -3.14
N ASP A 306 32.13 14.11 -3.91
CA ASP A 306 32.82 14.44 -5.18
C ASP A 306 32.80 13.26 -6.19
N SER A 307 31.67 12.54 -6.24
CA SER A 307 31.46 11.33 -7.06
C SER A 307 32.44 10.18 -6.76
N LYS A 308 33.00 10.12 -5.54
CA LYS A 308 33.85 9.01 -5.09
C LYS A 308 33.04 7.96 -4.32
N PRO A 309 33.16 6.66 -4.66
CA PRO A 309 32.56 5.59 -3.88
C PRO A 309 33.01 5.64 -2.41
N GLN A 310 32.09 5.34 -1.49
CA GLN A 310 32.31 5.32 -0.04
C GLN A 310 32.06 3.89 0.48
N ALA A 311 33.04 3.01 0.32
CA ALA A 311 32.88 1.59 0.67
C ALA A 311 32.86 1.32 2.18
N ASP A 312 33.19 2.32 3.00
CA ASP A 312 33.19 2.28 4.47
C ASP A 312 31.90 2.85 5.10
N ILE A 313 31.00 3.39 4.28
CA ILE A 313 29.66 3.81 4.70
C ILE A 313 28.69 2.67 4.41
N HIS A 314 28.01 2.19 5.44
CA HIS A 314 27.10 1.05 5.28
C HIS A 314 25.68 1.31 5.76
N SER A 315 25.41 2.41 6.45
CA SER A 315 24.06 2.82 6.86
C SER A 315 24.04 4.31 7.19
N GLY A 316 22.85 4.86 7.39
CA GLY A 316 22.71 6.25 7.80
C GLY A 316 21.33 6.65 8.27
N ILE A 317 21.22 7.88 8.76
CA ILE A 317 19.98 8.48 9.26
C ILE A 317 19.81 9.83 8.55
N ILE A 318 18.63 10.05 7.96
CA ILE A 318 18.21 11.36 7.46
C ILE A 318 17.38 12.01 8.57
N ARG A 319 18.01 12.92 9.32
CA ARG A 319 17.34 13.68 10.37
C ARG A 319 16.40 14.73 9.80
N GLY A 320 15.27 14.94 10.46
CA GLY A 320 14.25 15.88 10.01
C GLY A 320 13.40 15.35 8.85
N GLY A 321 13.22 14.03 8.81
CA GLY A 321 12.51 13.31 7.75
C GLY A 321 10.98 13.41 7.76
N ASP A 322 10.40 14.04 8.78
CA ASP A 322 8.96 14.36 8.84
C ASP A 322 8.51 15.08 7.56
N GLY A 323 7.39 14.66 6.97
CA GLY A 323 6.86 15.23 5.72
C GLY A 323 7.66 14.84 4.46
N LEU A 324 8.56 13.85 4.55
CA LEU A 324 9.30 13.35 3.39
C LEU A 324 8.88 11.93 3.03
N ILE A 325 8.93 11.63 1.73
CA ILE A 325 8.90 10.27 1.22
C ILE A 325 10.29 9.95 0.69
N GLY A 326 10.92 8.91 1.24
CA GLY A 326 12.21 8.42 0.79
C GLY A 326 12.09 7.12 -0.01
N LEU A 327 12.86 7.02 -1.07
CA LEU A 327 13.06 5.81 -1.86
C LEU A 327 14.56 5.54 -1.93
N GLU A 328 14.94 4.31 -1.62
CA GLU A 328 16.30 3.81 -1.80
C GLU A 328 16.34 2.85 -2.98
N LEU A 329 17.35 3.05 -3.84
CA LEU A 329 17.64 2.22 -4.99
C LEU A 329 19.03 1.60 -4.86
N PHE A 330 19.11 0.31 -5.15
CA PHE A 330 20.36 -0.43 -5.20
C PHE A 330 20.59 -0.90 -6.62
N GLY A 331 21.80 -0.71 -7.13
CA GLY A 331 22.14 -1.29 -8.42
C GLY A 331 23.60 -1.62 -8.56
N SER A 332 23.89 -2.42 -9.57
CA SER A 332 25.26 -2.74 -9.93
C SER A 332 25.85 -1.67 -10.84
N THR A 333 27.16 -1.46 -10.73
CA THR A 333 27.91 -0.58 -11.63
C THR A 333 28.18 -1.28 -12.96
N GLU A 334 28.42 -0.51 -14.03
CA GLU A 334 28.84 -1.08 -15.31
C GLU A 334 30.12 -1.93 -15.18
N SER A 335 31.05 -1.53 -14.31
CA SER A 335 32.31 -2.24 -14.08
C SER A 335 32.16 -3.61 -13.42
N SER A 336 31.06 -3.85 -12.71
CA SER A 336 30.77 -5.16 -12.11
C SER A 336 30.44 -6.24 -13.15
N GLY A 337 29.95 -5.84 -14.34
CA GLY A 337 29.35 -6.73 -15.33
C GLY A 337 27.95 -7.24 -14.97
N ASN A 338 27.46 -6.94 -13.77
CA ASN A 338 26.11 -7.28 -13.31
C ASN A 338 25.09 -6.26 -13.83
N LYS A 339 23.82 -6.67 -13.86
CA LYS A 339 22.67 -5.88 -14.28
C LYS A 339 21.56 -5.87 -13.23
N CYS A 340 21.95 -5.78 -11.97
CA CYS A 340 21.01 -5.78 -10.86
C CYS A 340 20.43 -4.38 -10.64
N LEU A 341 19.15 -4.33 -10.34
CA LEU A 341 18.46 -3.16 -9.84
C LEU A 341 17.38 -3.60 -8.87
N SER A 342 17.29 -2.92 -7.74
CA SER A 342 16.24 -3.11 -6.75
C SER A 342 15.91 -1.76 -6.10
N GLY A 343 14.77 -1.68 -5.43
CA GLY A 343 14.43 -0.54 -4.60
C GLY A 343 13.56 -0.90 -3.41
N VAL A 344 13.60 -0.04 -2.39
CA VAL A 344 12.77 -0.12 -1.18
C VAL A 344 12.39 1.28 -0.71
N LEU A 345 11.25 1.41 -0.04
CA LEU A 345 10.90 2.66 0.61
C LEU A 345 11.77 2.84 1.85
N LEU A 346 12.24 4.07 2.05
CA LEU A 346 12.87 4.49 3.30
C LEU A 346 11.78 4.96 4.25
N THR A 347 11.76 4.37 5.44
CA THR A 347 10.73 4.59 6.46
C THR A 347 11.35 5.06 7.78
N ASP A 348 10.57 5.78 8.58
CA ASP A 348 10.80 6.06 9.99
C ASP A 348 10.19 5.00 10.92
N ASP A 349 9.52 4.01 10.34
CA ASP A 349 8.97 2.85 11.06
C ASP A 349 10.12 1.96 11.56
N ALA A 350 10.26 1.90 12.88
CA ALA A 350 11.14 0.97 13.58
C ALA A 350 10.33 0.08 14.51
N ASN A 351 10.67 -1.21 14.58
CA ASN A 351 9.92 -2.19 15.34
C ASN A 351 10.85 -3.10 16.15
N THR A 352 10.37 -3.65 17.26
CA THR A 352 11.13 -4.64 18.04
C THR A 352 11.01 -6.05 17.48
N THR A 353 10.07 -6.29 16.56
CA THR A 353 9.88 -7.58 15.90
C THR A 353 9.92 -7.41 14.39
N LEU A 354 10.74 -8.22 13.71
CA LEU A 354 10.86 -8.25 12.25
C LEU A 354 10.62 -9.67 11.74
N TYR A 355 9.92 -9.78 10.62
CA TYR A 355 9.57 -11.06 10.00
C TYR A 355 10.22 -11.15 8.64
N TYR A 356 11.10 -12.14 8.46
CA TYR A 356 11.73 -12.47 7.18
C TYR A 356 10.97 -13.68 6.60
N PRO A 357 9.81 -13.47 5.93
CA PRO A 357 8.83 -14.52 5.64
C PRO A 357 9.34 -15.58 4.66
N HIS A 358 10.47 -15.33 4.01
CA HIS A 358 11.10 -16.27 3.12
C HIS A 358 12.61 -16.08 3.11
N VAL A 359 13.32 -17.18 3.03
CA VAL A 359 14.76 -17.23 2.76
C VAL A 359 14.99 -18.25 1.66
N ALA A 360 15.91 -17.91 0.75
CA ALA A 360 16.36 -18.77 -0.34
C ALA A 360 17.88 -18.71 -0.43
N SER A 361 18.54 -19.87 -0.31
CA SER A 361 20.00 -19.96 -0.33
C SER A 361 20.42 -21.33 -0.87
N ASP A 362 20.52 -21.43 -2.19
CA ASP A 362 20.86 -22.65 -2.91
C ASP A 362 21.88 -22.39 -4.03
N GLU A 363 22.00 -23.27 -5.03
CA GLU A 363 22.93 -23.08 -6.15
C GLU A 363 22.53 -21.92 -7.08
N LYS A 364 21.26 -21.52 -7.07
CA LYS A 364 20.72 -20.44 -7.89
C LYS A 364 20.55 -19.16 -7.08
N TRP A 365 20.02 -19.26 -5.86
CA TRP A 365 19.52 -18.14 -5.07
C TRP A 365 20.41 -17.82 -3.89
N TRP A 366 20.50 -16.53 -3.57
CA TRP A 366 21.02 -16.04 -2.30
C TRP A 366 20.00 -15.10 -1.63
N THR A 367 20.08 -15.01 -0.31
CA THR A 367 19.33 -14.06 0.52
C THR A 367 20.32 -13.28 1.36
N GLY A 368 20.22 -11.96 1.33
CA GLY A 368 20.92 -11.03 2.22
C GLY A 368 19.95 -10.46 3.24
N ILE A 369 20.43 -10.26 4.47
CA ILE A 369 19.68 -9.65 5.56
C ILE A 369 20.50 -8.45 6.06
N ALA A 370 19.83 -7.34 6.31
CA ALA A 370 20.38 -6.18 6.99
C ALA A 370 19.43 -5.71 8.10
N VAL A 371 19.98 -5.35 9.25
CA VAL A 371 19.26 -4.77 10.38
C VAL A 371 20.03 -3.55 10.86
N PHE A 372 19.34 -2.41 10.91
CA PHE A 372 19.88 -1.16 11.40
C PHE A 372 19.37 -0.87 12.82
N ASN A 373 20.29 -0.45 13.69
CA ASN A 373 19.97 -0.02 15.05
C ASN A 373 19.92 1.52 15.10
N PRO A 374 18.72 2.14 15.12
CA PRO A 374 18.56 3.59 15.21
C PRO A 374 18.79 4.14 16.62
N SER A 375 18.99 3.30 17.64
CA SER A 375 19.12 3.76 19.03
C SER A 375 20.52 4.28 19.36
N ASP A 376 20.61 5.12 20.39
CA ASP A 376 21.85 5.67 20.94
C ASP A 376 22.67 4.64 21.78
N SER A 377 22.20 3.39 21.87
CA SER A 377 22.84 2.31 22.62
C SER A 377 23.03 1.06 21.77
N GLU A 378 23.93 0.17 22.20
CA GLU A 378 23.98 -1.18 21.62
C GLU A 378 22.64 -1.89 21.84
N ASN A 379 22.20 -2.63 20.82
CA ASN A 379 20.95 -3.40 20.82
C ASN A 379 21.26 -4.83 20.40
N VAL A 380 20.64 -5.82 21.06
CA VAL A 380 20.82 -7.23 20.74
C VAL A 380 19.60 -7.73 19.99
N ILE A 381 19.82 -8.30 18.81
CA ILE A 381 18.78 -8.96 18.03
C ILE A 381 18.94 -10.46 18.11
N VAL A 382 17.85 -11.16 18.39
CA VAL A 382 17.75 -12.61 18.39
C VAL A 382 17.05 -13.06 17.11
N PHE A 383 17.75 -13.79 16.27
CA PHE A 383 17.18 -14.40 15.07
C PHE A 383 16.81 -15.85 15.35
N THR A 384 15.52 -16.16 15.28
CA THR A 384 14.95 -17.50 15.49
C THR A 384 14.52 -18.10 14.15
N PRO A 385 15.16 -19.18 13.67
CA PRO A 385 14.77 -19.84 12.44
C PRO A 385 13.53 -20.73 12.62
N PHE A 386 12.69 -20.79 11.59
CA PHE A 386 11.47 -21.62 11.56
C PHE A 386 11.47 -22.52 10.33
N ARG A 387 10.94 -23.74 10.48
CA ARG A 387 10.64 -24.64 9.35
C ARG A 387 9.35 -24.19 8.65
N ALA A 388 9.15 -24.69 7.43
CA ALA A 388 7.94 -24.36 6.67
C ALA A 388 6.64 -24.80 7.36
N ASP A 389 6.67 -25.87 8.15
CA ASP A 389 5.51 -26.37 8.90
C ASP A 389 5.18 -25.58 10.18
N GLY A 390 5.94 -24.52 10.49
CA GLY A 390 5.80 -23.68 11.67
C GLY A 390 6.61 -24.13 12.88
N THR A 391 7.38 -25.21 12.79
CA THR A 391 8.25 -25.62 13.90
C THR A 391 9.40 -24.62 14.08
N ALA A 392 9.44 -23.97 15.25
CA ALA A 392 10.56 -23.15 15.67
C ALA A 392 11.82 -24.00 15.94
N LEU A 393 12.97 -23.53 15.48
CA LEU A 393 14.28 -24.16 15.67
C LEU A 393 15.07 -23.41 16.75
N ASN A 394 14.47 -23.26 17.94
CA ASN A 394 14.97 -22.41 19.03
C ASN A 394 16.41 -22.70 19.48
N SER A 395 16.87 -23.96 19.39
CA SER A 395 18.26 -24.32 19.73
C SER A 395 19.30 -23.71 18.79
N GLU A 396 18.86 -23.27 17.61
CA GLU A 396 19.68 -22.71 16.55
C GLU A 396 19.54 -21.19 16.46
N ALA A 397 18.81 -20.56 17.40
CA ALA A 397 18.68 -19.11 17.44
C ALA A 397 20.06 -18.46 17.70
N ILE A 398 20.32 -17.34 17.03
CA ILE A 398 21.56 -16.58 17.19
C ILE A 398 21.26 -15.20 17.74
N SER A 399 22.15 -14.69 18.59
CA SER A 399 22.09 -13.34 19.12
C SER A 399 23.20 -12.50 18.51
N VAL A 400 22.82 -11.35 17.95
CA VAL A 400 23.72 -10.44 17.26
C VAL A 400 23.66 -9.07 17.94
N PRO A 401 24.73 -8.62 18.61
CA PRO A 401 24.82 -7.24 19.09
C PRO A 401 25.08 -6.30 17.92
N ILE A 402 24.35 -5.19 17.88
CA ILE A 402 24.54 -4.10 16.93
C ILE A 402 24.79 -2.82 17.71
N LEU A 403 25.92 -2.17 17.45
CA LEU A 403 26.28 -0.91 18.07
C LEU A 403 25.25 0.19 17.75
N ALA A 404 25.24 1.25 18.55
CA ALA A 404 24.43 2.44 18.30
C ALA A 404 24.66 2.98 16.88
N HIS A 405 23.59 3.38 16.20
CA HIS A 405 23.61 3.97 14.86
C HIS A 405 24.43 3.17 13.83
N SER A 406 24.43 1.84 13.95
CA SER A 406 25.17 0.93 13.08
C SER A 406 24.24 -0.14 12.50
N GLN A 407 24.67 -0.78 11.42
CA GLN A 407 23.99 -1.95 10.86
C GLN A 407 24.72 -3.26 11.14
N TYR A 408 23.95 -4.35 11.11
CA TYR A 408 24.44 -5.70 10.86
C TYR A 408 23.91 -6.14 9.49
N SER A 409 24.79 -6.70 8.66
CA SER A 409 24.36 -7.36 7.42
C SER A 409 25.13 -8.66 7.19
N SER A 410 24.46 -9.64 6.60
CA SER A 410 25.06 -10.94 6.29
C SER A 410 24.25 -11.68 5.22
N TYR A 411 24.90 -12.58 4.48
CA TYR A 411 24.17 -13.56 3.68
C TYR A 411 23.54 -14.62 4.60
N PHE A 412 22.33 -15.06 4.28
CA PHE A 412 21.61 -16.08 5.06
C PHE A 412 22.45 -17.35 5.30
N LYS A 413 23.24 -17.78 4.29
CA LYS A 413 24.12 -18.94 4.39
C LYS A 413 25.22 -18.81 5.46
N GLU A 414 25.64 -17.58 5.75
CA GLU A 414 26.69 -17.26 6.73
C GLU A 414 26.15 -17.18 8.15
N LEU A 415 24.82 -17.22 8.33
CA LEU A 415 24.18 -17.39 9.63
C LEU A 415 24.22 -18.85 10.11
N TYR A 416 24.58 -19.79 9.22
CA TYR A 416 24.70 -21.23 9.48
C TYR A 416 23.45 -21.88 10.07
N PHE A 417 22.26 -21.33 9.79
CA PHE A 417 21.01 -21.98 10.15
C PHE A 417 20.83 -23.31 9.41
N PRO A 418 20.04 -24.26 9.96
CA PRO A 418 19.78 -25.54 9.32
C PRO A 418 19.17 -25.40 7.91
N ASP A 419 19.51 -26.34 7.01
CA ASP A 419 19.03 -26.36 5.61
C ASP A 419 17.51 -26.36 5.45
N ASN A 420 16.76 -26.78 6.47
CA ASN A 420 15.30 -26.83 6.48
C ASN A 420 14.65 -25.54 7.03
N THR A 421 15.44 -24.51 7.29
CA THR A 421 14.96 -23.17 7.67
C THR A 421 14.24 -22.54 6.49
N ALA A 422 13.00 -22.13 6.72
CA ALA A 422 12.11 -21.59 5.70
C ALA A 422 11.85 -20.10 5.87
N TRP A 423 11.89 -19.58 7.10
CA TRP A 423 11.74 -18.17 7.42
C TRP A 423 12.40 -17.85 8.77
N ILE A 424 12.61 -16.57 9.08
CA ILE A 424 13.24 -16.12 10.33
C ILE A 424 12.36 -15.08 11.03
N LEU A 425 12.20 -15.23 12.34
CA LEU A 425 11.72 -14.19 13.24
C LEU A 425 12.93 -13.49 13.87
N ALA A 426 12.99 -12.15 13.84
CA ALA A 426 14.01 -11.40 14.54
C ALA A 426 13.39 -10.52 15.63
N GLU A 427 13.86 -10.67 16.86
CA GLU A 427 13.37 -9.93 18.03
C GLU A 427 14.51 -9.09 18.61
N ALA A 428 14.25 -7.81 18.82
CA ALA A 428 15.22 -6.84 19.33
C ALA A 428 14.76 -6.26 20.67
N GLU A 429 15.72 -5.86 21.52
CA GLU A 429 15.42 -5.23 22.82
C GLU A 429 14.89 -3.80 22.67
N SER A 430 15.21 -3.14 21.55
CA SER A 430 14.73 -1.81 21.18
C SER A 430 14.40 -1.75 19.69
N PRO A 431 13.59 -0.78 19.23
CA PRO A 431 13.17 -0.70 17.83
C PRO A 431 14.35 -0.69 16.85
N VAL A 432 14.23 -1.48 15.78
CA VAL A 432 15.19 -1.63 14.69
C VAL A 432 14.48 -1.54 13.33
N VAL A 433 15.27 -1.34 12.27
CA VAL A 433 14.77 -1.30 10.89
C VAL A 433 15.42 -2.44 10.11
N GLY A 434 14.60 -3.25 9.42
CA GLY A 434 15.06 -4.42 8.67
C GLY A 434 14.93 -4.26 7.16
N LEU A 435 15.91 -4.79 6.45
CA LEU A 435 15.92 -4.94 5.00
C LEU A 435 16.30 -6.37 4.64
N GLN A 436 15.63 -6.89 3.61
CA GLN A 436 15.97 -8.16 3.01
C GLN A 436 16.20 -7.99 1.52
N LEU A 437 17.27 -8.61 1.02
CA LEU A 437 17.58 -8.67 -0.40
C LEU A 437 17.57 -10.12 -0.86
N PHE A 438 17.04 -10.36 -2.06
CA PHE A 438 17.11 -11.63 -2.76
C PHE A 438 17.82 -11.41 -4.07
N GLY A 439 18.54 -12.41 -4.55
CA GLY A 439 19.03 -12.39 -5.91
C GLY A 439 19.50 -13.74 -6.37
N THR A 440 19.88 -13.80 -7.64
CA THR A 440 20.51 -14.99 -8.21
C THR A 440 22.02 -14.83 -8.26
N HIS A 441 22.74 -15.96 -8.21
CA HIS A 441 24.20 -15.97 -8.38
C HIS A 441 24.65 -15.57 -9.80
N GLY A 442 23.71 -15.40 -10.74
CA GLY A 442 23.96 -14.96 -12.11
C GLY A 442 24.15 -13.46 -12.30
N GLY A 443 23.88 -12.64 -11.27
CA GLY A 443 24.21 -11.20 -11.28
C GLY A 443 23.30 -10.29 -12.11
N ASN A 444 22.10 -10.73 -12.49
CA ASN A 444 21.12 -9.93 -13.24
C ASN A 444 19.78 -9.74 -12.52
N GLU A 445 19.58 -10.42 -11.39
CA GLU A 445 18.29 -10.47 -10.70
C GLU A 445 18.51 -10.12 -9.23
N MET A 446 17.85 -9.07 -8.77
CA MET A 446 17.89 -8.65 -7.38
C MET A 446 16.57 -7.98 -6.99
N ALA A 447 15.98 -8.40 -5.87
CA ALA A 447 14.80 -7.79 -5.29
C ALA A 447 15.06 -7.38 -3.85
N GLY A 448 14.39 -6.33 -3.42
CA GLY A 448 14.49 -5.76 -2.08
C GLY A 448 13.13 -5.76 -1.44
N TYR A 449 13.14 -5.93 -0.13
CA TYR A 449 11.94 -6.02 0.68
C TYR A 449 12.21 -5.35 2.03
N SER A 450 11.50 -4.26 2.32
CA SER A 450 11.47 -3.67 3.65
C SER A 450 10.78 -4.66 4.59
N VAL A 451 11.51 -5.11 5.60
CA VAL A 451 11.08 -6.18 6.53
C VAL A 451 10.18 -5.62 7.63
N VAL A 452 10.00 -4.30 7.65
CA VAL A 452 9.20 -3.59 8.64
C VAL A 452 7.71 -3.84 8.39
N ASP A 453 7.05 -4.38 9.42
CA ASP A 453 5.61 -4.35 9.73
C ASP A 453 4.59 -4.62 8.60
N ASN A 454 4.94 -5.43 7.61
CA ASN A 454 3.98 -5.93 6.60
C ASN A 454 3.14 -7.10 7.14
N ILE A 455 2.62 -6.93 8.35
CA ILE A 455 1.72 -7.88 9.01
C ILE A 455 0.33 -7.30 9.01
N GLN A 456 -0.55 -7.98 8.29
CA GLN A 456 -1.90 -7.48 8.11
C GLN A 456 -2.89 -8.61 7.93
N LYS A 457 -4.16 -8.24 8.09
CA LYS A 457 -5.30 -9.13 7.88
C LYS A 457 -5.86 -9.06 6.46
N ALA A 458 -5.42 -8.13 5.63
CA ALA A 458 -5.84 -8.05 4.24
C ALA A 458 -4.84 -7.22 3.45
N GLY A 459 -4.76 -7.46 2.14
CA GLY A 459 -3.99 -6.63 1.24
C GLY A 459 -4.00 -7.14 -0.19
N VAL A 460 -3.12 -6.58 -1.01
CA VAL A 460 -3.07 -6.81 -2.45
C VAL A 460 -1.66 -7.22 -2.87
N PHE A 461 -1.57 -8.28 -3.68
CA PHE A 461 -0.41 -8.56 -4.52
C PHE A 461 -0.61 -7.88 -5.86
N PHE A 462 0.16 -6.82 -6.09
CA PHE A 462 -0.09 -5.79 -7.11
C PHE A 462 -0.15 -6.27 -8.55
N LYS A 463 0.59 -7.33 -8.88
CA LYS A 463 0.79 -7.75 -10.27
C LYS A 463 1.00 -9.25 -10.38
N ILE A 464 0.36 -9.89 -11.35
CA ILE A 464 0.70 -11.22 -11.84
C ILE A 464 1.53 -11.04 -13.11
N GLU A 465 2.80 -11.43 -13.07
CA GLU A 465 3.73 -11.26 -14.19
C GLU A 465 3.37 -12.23 -15.32
N LYS A 466 3.14 -11.67 -16.51
CA LYS A 466 2.68 -12.41 -17.69
C LYS A 466 3.83 -12.96 -18.52
N ASN A 467 4.97 -12.28 -18.50
CA ASN A 467 6.17 -12.68 -19.23
C ASN A 467 7.25 -13.13 -18.24
N GLY A 468 6.89 -14.10 -17.41
CA GLY A 468 7.69 -14.48 -16.26
C GLY A 468 6.95 -15.42 -15.32
N TRP A 469 7.17 -15.22 -14.03
CA TRP A 469 6.54 -15.97 -12.96
C TRP A 469 6.27 -15.04 -11.77
N THR A 470 5.29 -15.43 -10.97
CA THR A 470 4.94 -14.75 -9.74
C THR A 470 4.91 -15.77 -8.61
N GLY A 471 5.81 -15.61 -7.64
CA GLY A 471 5.82 -16.37 -6.41
C GLY A 471 5.17 -15.57 -5.29
N ILE A 472 4.36 -16.23 -4.47
CA ILE A 472 3.74 -15.62 -3.28
C ILE A 472 4.11 -16.46 -2.07
N ALA A 473 4.48 -15.78 -0.99
CA ALA A 473 4.68 -16.41 0.31
C ALA A 473 3.78 -15.78 1.36
N PHE A 474 3.19 -16.66 2.17
CA PHE A 474 2.48 -16.32 3.40
C PHE A 474 3.20 -16.95 4.58
N VAL A 475 3.23 -16.23 5.69
CA VAL A 475 3.57 -16.76 7.02
C VAL A 475 2.46 -16.35 7.98
N ASN A 476 1.82 -17.34 8.60
CA ASN A 476 0.96 -17.09 9.75
C ASN A 476 1.84 -16.69 10.93
N THR A 477 1.64 -15.53 11.52
CA THR A 477 2.48 -15.02 12.61
C THR A 477 1.94 -15.37 14.00
N GLU A 478 0.82 -16.09 14.05
CA GLU A 478 0.07 -16.34 15.27
C GLU A 478 0.20 -17.79 15.80
N GLU A 479 -0.15 -17.98 17.08
CA GLU A 479 -0.19 -19.29 17.75
C GLU A 479 -1.40 -20.15 17.34
N GLU A 480 -2.37 -19.56 16.63
CA GLU A 480 -3.59 -20.22 16.17
C GLU A 480 -3.56 -20.42 14.65
N THR A 481 -4.47 -21.24 14.12
CA THR A 481 -4.65 -21.37 12.67
C THR A 481 -5.16 -20.08 12.05
N ALA A 482 -4.71 -19.77 10.85
CA ALA A 482 -5.20 -18.64 10.04
C ALA A 482 -5.96 -19.17 8.82
N ASP A 483 -7.16 -18.63 8.59
CA ASP A 483 -7.98 -18.85 7.40
C ASP A 483 -7.79 -17.66 6.45
N ILE A 484 -7.21 -17.91 5.27
CA ILE A 484 -6.88 -16.89 4.29
C ILE A 484 -7.66 -17.13 3.00
N ILE A 485 -8.47 -16.14 2.62
CA ILE A 485 -9.21 -16.11 1.36
C ILE A 485 -8.39 -15.34 0.33
N LEU A 486 -8.14 -15.96 -0.82
CA LEU A 486 -7.50 -15.36 -1.98
C LEU A 486 -8.55 -15.11 -3.06
N THR A 487 -8.47 -13.96 -3.73
CA THR A 487 -9.32 -13.63 -4.87
C THR A 487 -8.47 -13.03 -5.98
N ALA A 488 -8.43 -13.69 -7.14
CA ALA A 488 -7.70 -13.24 -8.32
C ALA A 488 -8.62 -12.38 -9.20
N HIS A 489 -8.17 -11.21 -9.62
CA HIS A 489 -8.94 -10.25 -10.41
C HIS A 489 -8.25 -9.91 -11.72
N ASP A 490 -9.00 -9.72 -12.81
CA ASP A 490 -8.47 -9.13 -14.05
C ASP A 490 -8.36 -7.59 -13.97
N ASN A 491 -7.85 -6.94 -15.03
CA ASN A 491 -7.73 -5.47 -15.06
C ASN A 491 -9.08 -4.73 -15.02
N ASN A 492 -10.19 -5.39 -15.37
CA ASN A 492 -11.53 -4.81 -15.33
C ASN A 492 -12.22 -5.04 -13.97
N GLY A 493 -11.55 -5.70 -13.03
CA GLY A 493 -12.04 -6.02 -11.70
C GLY A 493 -12.90 -7.28 -11.61
N ASN A 494 -13.03 -8.04 -12.69
CA ASN A 494 -13.76 -9.31 -12.63
C ASN A 494 -12.97 -10.32 -11.79
N ILE A 495 -13.67 -11.00 -10.89
CA ILE A 495 -13.10 -12.14 -10.16
C ILE A 495 -12.90 -13.29 -11.15
N ILE A 496 -11.66 -13.73 -11.29
CA ILE A 496 -11.24 -14.86 -12.14
C ILE A 496 -11.29 -16.15 -11.34
N ALA A 497 -10.82 -16.12 -10.09
CA ALA A 497 -10.82 -17.27 -9.22
C ALA A 497 -10.82 -16.86 -7.75
N SER A 498 -11.29 -17.78 -6.89
CA SER A 498 -11.16 -17.65 -5.44
C SER A 498 -10.80 -18.98 -4.80
N GLU A 499 -9.90 -18.94 -3.81
CA GLU A 499 -9.51 -20.11 -3.02
C GLU A 499 -9.40 -19.73 -1.54
N ASN A 500 -9.68 -20.69 -0.66
CA ASN A 500 -9.40 -20.57 0.76
C ASN A 500 -8.22 -21.47 1.13
N ILE A 501 -7.22 -20.91 1.81
CA ILE A 501 -6.09 -21.67 2.35
C ILE A 501 -6.07 -21.56 3.86
N VAL A 502 -5.69 -22.64 4.52
CA VAL A 502 -5.51 -22.68 5.98
C VAL A 502 -4.04 -22.84 6.29
N LEU A 503 -3.51 -21.96 7.13
CA LEU A 503 -2.15 -22.05 7.67
C LEU A 503 -2.23 -22.44 9.14
N LYS A 504 -1.43 -23.44 9.54
CA LYS A 504 -1.20 -23.72 10.96
C LYS A 504 -0.44 -22.56 11.60
N SER A 505 -0.37 -22.58 12.92
CA SER A 505 0.48 -21.66 13.67
C SER A 505 1.90 -21.65 13.11
N TYR A 506 2.43 -20.46 12.85
CA TYR A 506 3.78 -20.23 12.32
C TYR A 506 4.09 -20.86 10.94
N GLU A 507 3.09 -21.48 10.30
CA GLU A 507 3.29 -22.15 9.02
C GLU A 507 3.60 -21.12 7.93
N LYS A 508 4.61 -21.44 7.12
CA LYS A 508 4.90 -20.75 5.87
C LYS A 508 4.34 -21.56 4.72
N ARG A 509 3.60 -20.91 3.83
CA ARG A 509 3.26 -21.45 2.51
C ARG A 509 3.82 -20.56 1.42
N VAL A 510 4.64 -21.13 0.55
CA VAL A 510 5.21 -20.46 -0.62
C VAL A 510 5.04 -21.34 -1.85
N GLN A 511 4.59 -20.73 -2.93
CA GLN A 511 4.32 -21.41 -4.20
C GLN A 511 4.11 -20.37 -5.31
N MET A 512 4.02 -20.83 -6.56
CA MET A 512 3.62 -19.96 -7.65
C MET A 512 2.16 -19.52 -7.45
N ALA A 513 1.83 -18.32 -7.94
CA ALA A 513 0.50 -17.74 -7.77
C ALA A 513 -0.61 -18.69 -8.29
N GLU A 514 -0.40 -19.32 -9.44
CA GLU A 514 -1.33 -20.25 -10.06
C GLU A 514 -1.57 -21.51 -9.23
N ASP A 515 -0.56 -21.98 -8.51
CA ASP A 515 -0.66 -23.19 -7.69
C ASP A 515 -1.60 -22.99 -6.49
N PHE A 516 -1.88 -21.74 -6.10
CA PHE A 516 -2.83 -21.46 -5.03
C PHE A 516 -4.27 -21.73 -5.47
N PHE A 517 -4.57 -21.68 -6.77
CA PHE A 517 -5.93 -21.82 -7.31
C PHE A 517 -6.08 -23.19 -7.99
N THR A 518 -6.40 -24.20 -7.19
CA THR A 518 -6.41 -25.60 -7.67
C THR A 518 -7.58 -25.94 -8.60
N LYS A 519 -8.63 -25.11 -8.59
CA LYS A 519 -9.89 -25.34 -9.31
C LYS A 519 -9.99 -24.56 -10.61
N GLU A 520 -9.31 -23.42 -10.71
CA GLU A 520 -9.51 -22.42 -11.76
C GLU A 520 -8.15 -21.85 -12.19
N ASN A 521 -8.00 -21.60 -13.49
CA ASN A 521 -6.79 -21.00 -14.04
C ASN A 521 -6.85 -19.46 -13.88
N ILE A 522 -5.76 -18.86 -13.40
CA ILE A 522 -5.62 -17.42 -13.20
C ILE A 522 -4.82 -16.69 -14.31
N ASP A 523 -4.64 -17.29 -15.48
CA ASP A 523 -3.92 -16.69 -16.63
C ASP A 523 -4.45 -15.30 -17.01
N ALA A 524 -5.74 -15.04 -16.79
CA ALA A 524 -6.36 -13.73 -17.04
C ALA A 524 -6.22 -12.73 -15.87
N ALA A 525 -5.81 -13.18 -14.69
CA ALA A 525 -5.73 -12.34 -13.50
C ALA A 525 -4.59 -11.32 -13.62
N ALA A 526 -4.85 -10.06 -13.30
CA ALA A 526 -3.87 -9.00 -13.22
C ALA A 526 -3.26 -8.87 -11.83
N TYR A 527 -4.02 -9.14 -10.77
CA TYR A 527 -3.60 -9.00 -9.38
C TYR A 527 -4.39 -9.96 -8.46
N ILE A 528 -3.94 -10.15 -7.22
CA ILE A 528 -4.62 -10.99 -6.21
C ILE A 528 -4.87 -10.17 -4.95
N ARG A 529 -6.10 -10.23 -4.41
CA ARG A 529 -6.42 -9.76 -3.05
C ARG A 529 -6.34 -10.94 -2.08
N PHE A 530 -5.96 -10.66 -0.84
CA PHE A 530 -6.13 -11.61 0.25
C PHE A 530 -6.82 -10.97 1.45
N SER A 531 -7.53 -11.80 2.22
CA SER A 531 -8.04 -11.46 3.55
C SER A 531 -7.83 -12.65 4.48
N SER A 532 -7.45 -12.38 5.72
CA SER A 532 -7.11 -13.33 6.77
C SER A 532 -7.86 -12.95 8.05
N ASP A 533 -8.31 -13.94 8.81
CA ASP A 533 -8.86 -13.71 10.14
C ASP A 533 -7.75 -13.39 11.18
N LYS A 534 -6.50 -13.77 10.85
CA LYS A 534 -5.28 -13.56 11.64
C LYS A 534 -4.32 -12.59 10.96
N GLN A 535 -3.39 -12.10 11.76
CA GLN A 535 -2.25 -11.37 11.26
C GLN A 535 -1.35 -12.30 10.42
N THR A 536 -0.90 -11.84 9.27
CA THR A 536 -0.15 -12.66 8.33
C THR A 536 0.88 -11.80 7.62
N ALA A 537 2.13 -12.28 7.59
CA ALA A 537 3.16 -11.68 6.75
C ALA A 537 2.99 -12.21 5.32
N ALA A 538 2.87 -11.31 4.36
CA ALA A 538 2.60 -11.65 2.97
C ALA A 538 3.50 -10.84 2.04
N PHE A 539 4.19 -11.50 1.12
CA PHE A 539 4.94 -10.80 0.09
C PHE A 539 4.99 -11.59 -1.22
N GLN A 540 5.26 -10.86 -2.29
CA GLN A 540 5.31 -11.35 -3.65
C GLN A 540 6.70 -11.11 -4.24
N LEU A 541 7.19 -12.10 -4.99
CA LEU A 541 8.32 -11.95 -5.90
C LEU A 541 7.85 -12.15 -7.34
N ASN A 542 8.23 -11.25 -8.23
CA ASN A 542 8.05 -11.45 -9.66
C ASN A 542 9.40 -11.58 -10.34
N GLY A 543 9.54 -12.57 -11.21
CA GLY A 543 10.72 -12.73 -12.06
C GLY A 543 10.33 -12.78 -13.52
N SER A 544 11.16 -12.22 -14.40
CA SER A 544 10.91 -12.23 -15.84
C SER A 544 11.54 -13.43 -16.54
N SER A 545 10.97 -13.85 -17.67
CA SER A 545 11.49 -14.98 -18.44
C SER A 545 12.88 -14.75 -19.06
N ASP A 546 13.28 -13.49 -19.21
CA ASP A 546 14.60 -13.07 -19.73
C ASP A 546 15.68 -12.96 -18.64
N GLY A 547 15.34 -13.16 -17.35
CA GLY A 547 16.26 -13.05 -16.22
C GLY A 547 16.80 -11.64 -15.96
N MET A 548 16.09 -10.59 -16.40
CA MET A 548 16.45 -9.18 -16.22
C MET A 548 15.56 -8.45 -15.19
N MET A 549 14.75 -9.20 -14.45
CA MET A 549 13.88 -8.68 -13.41
C MET A 549 13.76 -9.67 -12.28
N LEU A 550 13.93 -9.13 -11.09
CA LEU A 550 13.38 -9.69 -9.88
C LEU A 550 12.87 -8.49 -9.09
N ASP A 551 11.58 -8.44 -8.77
CA ASP A 551 11.05 -7.42 -7.87
C ASP A 551 10.35 -8.06 -6.68
N GLY A 552 10.41 -7.37 -5.55
CA GLY A 552 9.80 -7.77 -4.29
C GLY A 552 8.80 -6.70 -3.88
N LEU A 553 7.54 -7.11 -3.72
CA LEU A 553 6.48 -6.22 -3.26
C LEU A 553 5.81 -6.83 -2.03
N PRO A 554 5.50 -6.03 -1.00
CA PRO A 554 4.65 -6.47 0.08
C PRO A 554 3.26 -6.79 -0.46
N GLY A 555 2.59 -7.78 0.12
CA GLY A 555 1.13 -7.80 0.03
C GLY A 555 0.65 -6.68 0.93
N ARG A 556 -0.07 -5.66 0.42
CA ARG A 556 -0.61 -4.52 1.19
C ARG A 556 -1.80 -3.87 0.53
#